data_AF-A0AAE9FG07-F1
#
_entry.id   AF-A0AAE9FG07-F1
#
_cell.length_a   1.000
_cell.length_b   1.000
_cell.length_c   1.000
_cell.angle_alpha   90.00
_cell.angle_beta   90.00
_cell.angle_gamma   90.00
#
_symmetry.space_group_name_H-M   'P 1'
#
loop_
_entity.id
_entity.type
_entity.pdbx_description
1 polymer ?
#
loop_
_entity_poly.entity_id
_entity_poly.type
_entity_poly.pdbx_seq_one_letter_code
_entity_poly.pdbx_strand_id
1 'polypeptide(L)'
;MFVKSLLLLSVAIAYVSADCLHCICMRESQCKPIGCHMDVGSLSCGYYQIKIGYYEDCGQPGKKSGESTEAAWKRCADDLSCSTTCVEVCTQI
;
A
#
# COMPACT_ATOMS: atom_id res chain seq x y z
N MET A 1 20.83 -5.08 -29.99
CA MET A 1 19.39 -5.43 -29.94
C MET A 1 18.93 -5.96 -28.59
N PHE A 2 19.81 -6.50 -27.73
CA PHE A 2 19.45 -7.01 -26.40
C PHE A 2 18.99 -5.94 -25.39
N VAL A 3 19.54 -4.72 -25.43
CA VAL A 3 19.18 -3.63 -24.50
C VAL A 3 17.72 -3.15 -24.70
N LYS A 4 17.23 -3.16 -25.95
CA LYS A 4 15.84 -2.77 -26.27
C LYS A 4 14.82 -3.79 -25.76
N SER A 5 15.14 -5.08 -25.79
CA SER A 5 14.27 -6.13 -25.25
C SER A 5 14.21 -6.11 -23.71
N LEU A 6 15.33 -5.82 -23.02
CA LEU A 6 15.30 -5.66 -21.56
C LEU A 6 14.46 -4.47 -21.11
N LEU A 7 14.54 -3.33 -21.83
CA LEU A 7 13.74 -2.13 -21.51
C LEU A 7 12.23 -2.36 -21.67
N LEU A 8 11.82 -3.14 -22.66
CA LEU A 8 10.41 -3.47 -22.88
C LEU A 8 9.86 -4.39 -21.78
N LEU A 9 10.68 -5.32 -21.27
CA LEU A 9 10.28 -6.24 -20.20
C LEU A 9 10.11 -5.50 -18.86
N SER A 10 10.96 -4.53 -18.54
CA SER A 10 10.82 -3.73 -17.31
C SER A 10 9.58 -2.83 -17.31
N VAL A 11 9.22 -2.28 -18.47
CA VAL A 11 7.99 -1.47 -18.60
C VAL A 11 6.74 -2.36 -18.49
N ALA A 12 6.80 -3.60 -18.99
CA ALA A 12 5.72 -4.57 -18.87
C ALA A 12 5.39 -4.90 -17.39
N ILE A 13 6.40 -5.06 -16.55
CA ILE A 13 6.20 -5.41 -15.14
C ILE A 13 5.60 -4.22 -14.35
N ALA A 14 6.07 -3.00 -14.63
CA ALA A 14 5.61 -1.79 -13.95
C ALA A 14 4.15 -1.40 -14.29
N TYR A 15 3.64 -1.71 -15.49
CA TYR A 15 2.23 -1.44 -15.79
C TYR A 15 1.29 -2.41 -15.09
N VAL A 16 1.64 -3.71 -15.05
CA VAL A 16 0.82 -4.72 -14.38
C VAL A 16 0.71 -4.42 -12.89
N SER A 17 1.77 -3.92 -12.27
CA SER A 17 1.75 -3.52 -10.86
C SER A 17 0.84 -2.31 -10.61
N ALA A 18 0.83 -1.31 -11.49
CA ALA A 18 -0.02 -0.13 -11.33
C ALA A 18 -1.52 -0.46 -11.47
N ASP A 19 -1.90 -1.26 -12.47
CA ASP A 19 -3.29 -1.71 -12.64
C ASP A 19 -3.73 -2.63 -11.49
N CYS A 20 -2.84 -3.50 -11.02
CA CYS A 20 -3.09 -4.35 -9.86
C CYS A 20 -3.42 -3.52 -8.61
N LEU A 21 -2.56 -2.56 -8.27
CA LEU A 21 -2.76 -1.68 -7.11
C LEU A 21 -4.04 -0.85 -7.24
N HIS A 22 -4.35 -0.37 -8.45
CA HIS A 22 -5.60 0.35 -8.67
C HIS A 22 -6.83 -0.55 -8.42
N CYS A 23 -6.82 -1.78 -8.95
CA CYS A 23 -7.90 -2.75 -8.70
C CYS A 23 -8.08 -3.07 -7.22
N ILE A 24 -6.99 -3.26 -6.46
CA ILE A 24 -7.05 -3.48 -5.01
C ILE A 24 -7.65 -2.26 -4.33
N CYS A 25 -7.16 -1.06 -4.63
CA CYS A 25 -7.67 0.20 -4.07
C CYS A 25 -9.19 0.35 -4.30
N MET A 26 -9.64 0.07 -5.53
CA MET A 26 -11.06 0.12 -5.90
C MET A 26 -11.88 -0.95 -5.17
N ARG A 27 -11.35 -2.15 -4.97
CA ARG A 27 -12.02 -3.24 -4.27
C ARG A 27 -12.16 -2.97 -2.77
N GLU A 28 -11.10 -2.48 -2.15
CA GLU A 28 -11.01 -2.31 -0.69
C GLU A 28 -11.79 -1.08 -0.20
N SER A 29 -11.75 0.03 -0.95
CA SER A 29 -12.29 1.31 -0.47
C SER A 29 -13.00 2.16 -1.53
N GLN A 30 -13.20 1.61 -2.75
CA GLN A 30 -13.53 2.42 -3.94
C GLN A 30 -12.47 3.52 -4.18
N CYS A 31 -11.24 3.22 -3.79
CA CYS A 31 -10.09 4.10 -3.79
C CYS A 31 -10.33 5.44 -3.08
N LYS A 32 -10.82 5.36 -1.84
CA LYS A 32 -11.10 6.51 -0.97
C LYS A 32 -10.50 6.31 0.42
N PRO A 33 -10.14 7.39 1.12
CA PRO A 33 -9.70 7.31 2.51
C PRO A 33 -10.93 7.14 3.41
N ILE A 34 -11.33 5.89 3.64
CA ILE A 34 -12.54 5.56 4.42
C ILE A 34 -12.27 5.47 5.93
N GLY A 35 -11.03 5.70 6.37
CA GLY A 35 -10.64 5.50 7.76
C GLY A 35 -10.61 4.02 8.14
N CYS A 36 -10.77 3.74 9.44
CA CYS A 36 -10.63 2.39 9.97
C CYS A 36 -11.97 1.70 10.20
N HIS A 37 -12.08 0.48 9.72
CA HIS A 37 -13.25 -0.37 9.90
C HIS A 37 -12.88 -1.70 10.55
N MET A 38 -13.89 -2.30 11.19
CA MET A 38 -13.73 -3.52 11.94
C MET A 38 -13.80 -4.72 10.99
N ASP A 39 -12.68 -5.43 10.81
CA ASP A 39 -12.55 -6.56 9.89
C ASP A 39 -12.04 -7.82 10.61
N VAL A 40 -12.95 -8.76 10.86
CA VAL A 40 -12.69 -10.06 11.50
C VAL A 40 -11.80 -9.94 12.76
N GLY A 41 -12.19 -9.06 13.68
CA GLY A 41 -11.52 -8.91 14.99
C GLY A 41 -10.27 -8.01 15.00
N SER A 42 -9.93 -7.38 13.87
CA SER A 42 -8.81 -6.43 13.74
C SER A 42 -9.18 -5.23 12.87
N LEU A 43 -8.62 -4.06 13.16
CA LEU A 43 -8.94 -2.85 12.39
C LEU A 43 -8.16 -2.88 11.06
N SER A 44 -8.86 -2.56 9.99
CA SER A 44 -8.33 -2.34 8.64
C SER A 44 -8.59 -0.90 8.24
N CYS A 45 -7.59 -0.19 7.71
CA CYS A 45 -7.70 1.26 7.49
C CYS A 45 -7.42 1.70 6.04
N GLY A 46 -8.12 2.77 5.63
CA GLY A 46 -7.82 3.59 4.46
C GLY A 46 -7.95 2.91 3.11
N TYR A 47 -7.12 3.34 2.14
CA TYR A 47 -7.29 3.02 0.71
C TYR A 47 -7.23 1.52 0.40
N TYR A 48 -6.32 0.81 1.06
CA TYR A 48 -6.06 -0.61 0.87
C TYR A 48 -6.51 -1.47 2.06
N GLN A 49 -7.28 -0.90 3.00
CA GLN A 49 -7.73 -1.59 4.21
C GLN A 49 -6.56 -2.28 4.97
N ILE A 50 -5.46 -1.53 5.13
CA ILE A 50 -4.21 -2.02 5.74
C ILE A 50 -4.43 -2.29 7.23
N LYS A 51 -4.01 -3.46 7.73
CA LYS A 51 -3.96 -3.81 9.16
C LYS A 51 -2.66 -3.34 9.80
N ILE A 52 -2.66 -3.10 11.11
CA ILE A 52 -1.47 -2.59 11.82
C ILE A 52 -0.23 -3.49 11.66
N GLY A 53 -0.40 -4.81 11.71
CA GLY A 53 0.71 -5.75 11.50
C GLY A 53 1.32 -5.64 10.10
N TYR A 54 0.48 -5.47 9.07
CA TYR A 54 0.95 -5.26 7.70
C TYR A 54 1.75 -3.95 7.57
N TYR A 55 1.33 -2.90 8.28
CA TYR A 55 2.07 -1.64 8.32
C TYR A 55 3.43 -1.75 9.04
N GLU A 56 3.50 -2.58 10.07
CA GLU A 56 4.76 -2.90 10.75
C GLU A 56 5.71 -3.66 9.83
N ASP A 57 5.19 -4.67 9.11
CA ASP A 57 5.96 -5.49 8.17
C ASP A 57 6.49 -4.67 6.98
N CYS A 58 5.75 -3.66 6.51
CA CYS A 58 6.19 -2.78 5.43
C CYS A 58 7.18 -1.67 5.88
N GLY A 59 7.67 -1.73 7.13
CA GLY A 59 8.70 -0.81 7.63
C GLY A 59 8.17 0.53 8.15
N GLN A 60 6.86 0.65 8.38
CA GLN A 60 6.20 1.83 8.96
C GLN A 60 6.45 3.14 8.19
N PRO A 61 6.17 3.19 6.87
CA PRO A 61 6.46 4.35 6.04
C PRO A 61 5.76 5.61 6.55
N GLY A 62 6.47 6.74 6.50
CA GLY A 62 5.95 8.03 6.90
C GLY A 62 5.77 8.24 8.41
N LYS A 63 6.16 7.26 9.26
CA LYS A 63 6.18 7.44 10.72
C LYS A 63 7.17 8.52 11.14
N LYS A 64 6.71 9.45 11.98
CA LYS A 64 7.53 10.54 12.52
C LYS A 64 8.20 10.13 13.83
N SER A 65 9.33 10.77 14.14
CA SER A 65 9.99 10.56 15.44
C SER A 65 9.05 10.96 16.59
N GLY A 66 8.88 10.05 17.57
CA GLY A 66 7.97 10.23 18.70
C GLY A 66 6.50 9.94 18.41
N GLU A 67 6.12 9.60 17.17
CA GLU A 67 4.76 9.19 16.81
C GLU A 67 4.55 7.71 17.15
N SER A 68 3.38 7.36 17.71
CA SER A 68 3.03 5.96 17.92
C SER A 68 2.82 5.25 16.59
N THR A 69 3.11 3.94 16.54
CA THR A 69 2.88 3.13 15.34
C THR A 69 1.42 3.18 14.91
N GLU A 70 0.48 3.16 15.86
CA GLU A 70 -0.95 3.19 15.55
C GLU A 70 -1.38 4.51 14.90
N ALA A 71 -0.90 5.66 15.39
CA ALA A 71 -1.21 6.96 14.79
C ALA A 71 -0.59 7.09 13.40
N ALA A 72 0.67 6.67 13.25
CA ALA A 72 1.36 6.67 11.97
C ALA A 72 0.67 5.77 10.93
N TRP A 73 0.27 4.56 11.35
CA TRP A 73 -0.45 3.60 10.53
C TRP A 73 -1.77 4.17 10.00
N LYS A 74 -2.64 4.66 10.87
CA LYS A 74 -3.95 5.21 10.47
C LYS A 74 -3.80 6.36 9.47
N ARG A 75 -2.86 7.27 9.76
CA ARG A 75 -2.52 8.39 8.88
C ARG A 75 -1.94 7.93 7.53
N CYS A 76 -1.05 6.95 7.54
CA CYS A 76 -0.44 6.41 6.33
C CYS A 76 -1.47 5.65 5.48
N ALA A 77 -2.36 4.89 6.11
CA ALA A 77 -3.40 4.13 5.44
C ALA A 77 -4.39 5.04 4.70
N ASP A 78 -4.72 6.21 5.27
CA ASP A 78 -5.57 7.24 4.66
C ASP A 78 -4.82 8.20 3.72
N ASP A 79 -3.52 7.97 3.47
CA ASP A 79 -2.73 8.68 2.46
C ASP A 79 -2.40 7.72 1.30
N LEU A 80 -2.87 8.03 0.09
CA LEU A 80 -2.74 7.10 -1.04
C LEU A 80 -1.27 6.80 -1.35
N SER A 81 -0.39 7.80 -1.28
CA SER A 81 1.04 7.63 -1.59
C SER A 81 1.73 6.76 -0.55
N CYS A 82 1.48 7.02 0.74
CA CYS A 82 2.08 6.29 1.85
C CYS A 82 1.59 4.84 1.88
N SER A 83 0.27 4.64 1.73
CA SER A 83 -0.33 3.32 1.68
C SER A 83 0.12 2.52 0.45
N THR A 84 0.25 3.15 -0.71
CA THR A 84 0.84 2.51 -1.92
C THR A 84 2.26 2.05 -1.64
N THR A 85 3.10 2.90 -1.04
CA THR A 85 4.48 2.55 -0.68
C THR A 85 4.52 1.31 0.21
N CYS A 86 3.63 1.23 1.21
CA CYS A 86 3.54 0.09 2.10
C CYS A 86 3.18 -1.22 1.36
N VAL A 87 2.19 -1.18 0.44
CA VAL A 87 1.78 -2.34 -0.36
C VAL A 87 2.87 -2.76 -1.35
N GLU A 88 3.56 -1.80 -1.97
CA GLU A 88 4.67 -2.09 -2.89
C GLU A 88 5.83 -2.80 -2.19
N VAL A 89 6.19 -2.40 -0.97
CA VAL A 89 7.24 -3.08 -0.18
C VAL A 89 6.86 -4.54 0.10
N CYS A 90 5.62 -4.81 0.48
CA CYS A 90 5.16 -6.16 0.82
C CYS A 90 4.84 -7.05 -0.39
N THR A 91 4.71 -6.49 -1.59
CA THR A 91 4.43 -7.24 -2.84
C THR A 91 5.70 -7.62 -3.62
N GLN A 92 6.88 -7.25 -3.14
CA GLN A 92 8.18 -7.61 -3.74
C GLN A 92 8.75 -8.97 -3.27
N ILE A 93 7.90 -9.90 -2.84
CA ILE A 93 8.28 -11.26 -2.42
C ILE A 93 8.25 -12.21 -3.64
#